data_AF-A0A498GXC7-F1
#
_entry.id   AF-A0A498GXC7-F1
#
_cell.length_a   1.000
_cell.length_b   1.000
_cell.length_c   1.000
_cell.angle_alpha   90.00
_cell.angle_beta   90.00
_cell.angle_gamma   90.00
#
_symmetry.space_group_name_H-M   'P 1'
#
loop_
_entity.id
_entity.type
_entity.pdbx_description
1 polymer ?
#
loop_
_entity_poly.entity_id
_entity_poly.type
_entity_poly.pdbx_seq_one_letter_code
_entity_poly.pdbx_strand_id
1 'polypeptide(L)'
;MTNHEGFLYIIIFINFFMFLVGCTTLALAYVILPQVKNKLRSAAIILAGILLNFALFMDGEISWLIAGAICFAVPMTVLIPLVLVPEHLKKIPDFPQVFICYLFIFILYMILPFILIETEISMIPFLYWATPLSNGLVYICLVIGCFGLAVAVYRLIKE
;
A
#
# COMPACT_ATOMS: atom_id res chain seq x y z
N MET A 1 12.63 23.42 22.00
CA MET A 1 11.82 22.56 21.11
C MET A 1 10.44 23.17 21.00
N THR A 2 10.20 23.90 19.92
CA THR A 2 8.88 24.44 19.60
C THR A 2 7.97 23.27 19.22
N ASN A 3 6.69 23.30 19.61
CA ASN A 3 5.75 22.18 19.47
C ASN A 3 5.68 21.53 18.07
N HIS A 4 6.09 22.24 17.02
CA HIS A 4 6.14 21.73 15.64
C HIS A 4 7.30 20.76 15.36
N GLU A 5 8.47 20.96 16.00
CA GLU A 5 9.61 20.04 15.83
C GLU A 5 9.28 18.66 16.41
N GLY A 6 8.69 18.62 17.61
CA GLY A 6 8.29 17.37 18.26
C GLY A 6 7.22 16.60 17.49
N PHE A 7 6.24 17.31 16.92
CA PHE A 7 5.20 16.71 16.08
C PHE A 7 5.76 16.08 14.80
N LEU A 8 6.69 16.77 14.14
CA LEU A 8 7.33 16.27 12.92
C LEU A 8 8.18 15.01 13.19
N TYR A 9 8.90 14.97 14.32
CA TYR A 9 9.63 13.77 14.74
C TYR A 9 8.70 12.57 14.98
N ILE A 10 7.56 12.77 15.62
CA ILE A 10 6.59 11.70 15.88
C ILE A 10 6.02 11.15 14.57
N ILE A 11 5.65 12.02 13.63
CA ILE A 11 5.14 11.60 12.31
C ILE A 11 6.20 10.80 11.55
N ILE A 12 7.45 11.27 11.52
CA ILE A 12 8.54 10.56 10.83
C ILE A 12 8.76 9.19 11.48
N PHE A 13 8.76 9.12 12.82
CA PHE A 13 8.97 7.88 13.54
C PHE A 13 7.86 6.85 13.26
N ILE A 14 6.59 7.27 13.29
CA ILE A 14 5.45 6.40 12.98
C ILE A 14 5.53 5.92 11.52
N ASN A 15 5.82 6.81 10.57
CA ASN A 15 5.99 6.42 9.18
C ASN A 15 7.15 5.44 8.99
N PHE A 16 8.29 5.66 9.64
CA PHE A 16 9.42 4.74 9.60
C PHE A 16 9.05 3.36 10.16
N PHE A 17 8.30 3.30 11.26
CA PHE A 17 7.81 2.03 11.80
C PHE A 17 6.84 1.32 10.83
N MET A 18 5.90 2.06 10.24
CA MET A 18 4.98 1.53 9.22
C MET A 18 5.73 1.01 7.99
N PHE A 19 6.79 1.70 7.56
CA PHE A 19 7.66 1.25 6.49
C PHE A 19 8.31 -0.09 6.81
N LEU A 20 8.90 -0.23 8.01
CA LEU A 20 9.52 -1.48 8.43
C LEU A 20 8.53 -2.64 8.43
N VAL A 21 7.33 -2.43 8.98
CA VAL A 21 6.26 -3.44 8.95
C VAL A 21 5.90 -3.79 7.51
N GLY A 22 5.69 -2.80 6.64
CA GLY A 22 5.39 -3.02 5.24
C GLY A 22 6.49 -3.75 4.47
N CYS A 23 7.76 -3.47 4.76
CA CYS A 23 8.89 -4.22 4.20
C CYS A 23 8.89 -5.68 4.65
N THR A 24 8.59 -5.97 5.92
CA THR A 24 8.48 -7.35 6.41
C THR A 24 7.33 -8.08 5.71
N THR A 25 6.16 -7.44 5.55
CA THR A 25 5.04 -8.01 4.81
C THR A 25 5.39 -8.27 3.35
N LEU A 26 6.06 -7.33 2.68
CA LEU A 26 6.49 -7.46 1.29
C LEU A 26 7.44 -8.64 1.12
N ALA A 27 8.47 -8.74 1.97
CA ALA A 27 9.46 -9.80 1.92
C ALA A 27 8.82 -11.17 2.16
N LEU A 28 7.95 -11.27 3.17
CA LEU A 28 7.26 -12.51 3.51
C LEU A 28 6.33 -12.96 2.38
N ALA A 29 5.53 -12.05 1.83
CA ALA A 29 4.67 -12.34 0.69
C ALA A 29 5.47 -12.74 -0.56
N TYR A 30 6.55 -12.02 -0.86
CA TYR A 30 7.44 -12.34 -1.99
C TYR A 30 8.09 -13.72 -1.86
N VAL A 31 8.42 -14.18 -0.65
CA VAL A 31 8.99 -15.51 -0.42
C VAL A 31 7.92 -16.61 -0.51
N ILE A 32 6.69 -16.36 -0.06
CA ILE A 32 5.60 -17.35 -0.04
C ILE A 32 4.97 -17.53 -1.42
N LEU A 33 4.76 -16.45 -2.17
CA LEU A 33 4.03 -16.47 -3.45
C LEU A 33 4.63 -17.42 -4.50
N PRO A 34 5.96 -17.52 -4.69
CA PRO A 34 6.60 -18.46 -5.61
C PRO A 34 6.43 -19.93 -5.20
N GLN A 35 6.19 -20.23 -3.92
CA GLN A 35 5.96 -21.60 -3.45
C GLN A 35 4.59 -22.13 -3.88
N VAL A 36 3.67 -21.23 -4.25
CA VAL A 36 2.33 -21.56 -4.71
C VAL A 36 2.35 -21.75 -6.23
N LYS A 37 2.32 -23.01 -6.68
CA LYS A 37 2.41 -23.38 -8.11
C LYS A 37 1.29 -22.82 -9.00
N ASN A 38 0.18 -22.35 -8.43
CA ASN A 38 -0.97 -21.88 -9.19
C ASN A 38 -1.15 -20.37 -9.01
N LYS A 39 -1.01 -19.61 -10.11
CA LYS A 39 -1.15 -18.14 -10.13
C LYS A 39 -2.50 -17.67 -9.61
N LEU A 40 -3.57 -18.40 -9.88
CA LEU A 40 -4.91 -18.10 -9.35
C LEU A 40 -4.96 -18.20 -7.83
N ARG A 41 -4.25 -19.18 -7.25
CA ARG A 41 -4.13 -19.31 -5.79
C ARG A 41 -3.25 -18.22 -5.20
N SER A 42 -2.15 -17.85 -5.86
CA SER A 42 -1.28 -16.74 -5.45
C SER A 42 -2.04 -15.41 -5.45
N ALA A 43 -2.86 -15.16 -6.49
CA ALA A 43 -3.73 -13.98 -6.56
C ALA A 43 -4.81 -14.02 -5.47
N ALA A 44 -5.39 -15.18 -5.20
CA ALA A 44 -6.36 -15.34 -4.12
C ALA A 44 -5.75 -15.09 -2.73
N ILE A 45 -4.49 -15.49 -2.49
CA ILE A 45 -3.78 -15.21 -1.24
C ILE A 45 -3.55 -13.71 -1.06
N ILE A 46 -3.13 -13.02 -2.12
CA ILE A 46 -2.97 -11.55 -2.10
C ILE A 46 -4.32 -10.89 -1.81
N LEU A 47 -5.38 -11.29 -2.53
CA LEU A 47 -6.72 -10.75 -2.34
C LEU A 47 -7.24 -11.00 -0.92
N ALA A 48 -7.02 -12.20 -0.38
CA ALA A 48 -7.38 -12.55 0.99
C ALA A 48 -6.63 -11.68 2.01
N GLY A 49 -5.35 -11.39 1.79
CA GLY A 49 -4.58 -10.47 2.64
C GLY A 49 -5.13 -9.05 2.61
N ILE A 50 -5.50 -8.54 1.43
CA ILE A 50 -6.10 -7.21 1.26
C ILE A 50 -7.49 -7.15 1.93
N LEU A 51 -8.33 -8.18 1.76
CA LEU A 51 -9.65 -8.25 2.37
C LEU A 51 -9.58 -8.42 3.89
N LEU A 52 -8.65 -9.23 4.40
CA LEU A 52 -8.43 -9.40 5.82
C LEU A 52 -8.01 -8.08 6.48
N ASN A 53 -7.11 -7.34 5.84
CA ASN A 53 -6.72 -6.02 6.32
C ASN A 53 -7.91 -5.07 6.37
N PHE A 54 -8.74 -5.04 5.32
CA PHE A 54 -9.97 -4.24 5.34
C PHE A 54 -10.90 -4.65 6.49
N ALA A 55 -11.17 -5.95 6.65
CA ALA A 55 -12.07 -6.45 7.70
C ALA A 55 -11.58 -6.12 9.12
N LEU A 56 -10.26 -6.08 9.33
CA LEU A 56 -9.67 -5.74 10.64
C LEU A 56 -9.79 -4.26 10.99
N PHE A 57 -9.85 -3.37 10.00
CA PHE A 57 -9.78 -1.92 10.20
C PHE A 57 -11.03 -1.15 9.74
N MET A 58 -12.03 -1.82 9.13
CA MET A 58 -13.21 -1.16 8.56
C MET A 58 -14.06 -0.40 9.58
N ASP A 59 -14.11 -0.88 10.83
CA ASP A 59 -14.87 -0.28 11.94
C ASP A 59 -14.05 0.74 12.74
N GLY A 60 -12.76 0.93 12.38
CA GLY A 60 -11.87 1.88 13.02
C GLY A 60 -11.93 3.27 12.39
N GLU A 61 -11.13 4.19 12.95
CA GLU A 61 -10.90 5.49 12.31
C GLU A 61 -10.19 5.29 10.96
N ILE A 62 -10.49 6.17 10.00
CA ILE A 62 -9.88 6.15 8.66
C ILE A 62 -8.36 6.18 8.73
N SER A 63 -7.78 6.87 9.71
CA SER A 63 -6.33 6.92 9.95
C SER A 63 -5.74 5.53 10.18
N TRP A 64 -6.42 4.68 10.96
CA TRP A 64 -5.99 3.30 11.22
C TRP A 64 -6.17 2.40 10.01
N LEU A 65 -7.23 2.62 9.23
CA LEU A 65 -7.45 1.91 7.97
C LEU A 65 -6.37 2.23 6.93
N ILE A 66 -5.99 3.50 6.82
CA ILE A 66 -4.91 3.94 5.91
C ILE A 66 -3.56 3.39 6.40
N ALA A 67 -3.27 3.47 7.70
CA ALA A 67 -2.06 2.89 8.27
C ALA A 67 -1.96 1.37 8.03
N GLY A 68 -3.07 0.65 8.26
CA GLY A 68 -3.19 -0.77 7.96
C GLY A 68 -2.99 -1.07 6.47
N ALA A 69 -3.58 -0.26 5.59
CA ALA A 69 -3.42 -0.39 4.16
C ALA A 69 -1.95 -0.24 3.74
N ILE A 70 -1.26 0.78 4.23
CA ILE A 70 0.16 1.03 3.93
C ILE A 70 1.06 -0.13 4.41
N CYS A 71 0.74 -0.72 5.57
CA CYS A 71 1.53 -1.80 6.16
C CYS A 71 1.28 -3.18 5.52
N PHE A 72 0.09 -3.42 4.96
CA PHE A 72 -0.30 -4.75 4.48
C PHE A 72 -0.85 -4.75 3.06
N ALA A 73 -1.84 -3.91 2.77
CA ALA A 73 -2.49 -3.87 1.47
C ALA A 73 -1.54 -3.39 0.36
N VAL A 74 -0.77 -2.34 0.61
CA VAL A 74 0.17 -1.76 -0.37
C VAL A 74 1.28 -2.74 -0.75
N PRO A 75 2.02 -3.37 0.20
CA PRO A 75 2.97 -4.43 -0.12
C PRO A 75 2.38 -5.55 -0.98
N MET A 76 1.19 -6.02 -0.61
CA MET A 76 0.50 -7.09 -1.33
C MET A 76 0.07 -6.65 -2.74
N THR A 77 -0.40 -5.41 -2.87
CA THR A 77 -0.84 -4.83 -4.15
C THR A 77 0.30 -4.68 -5.14
N VAL A 78 1.49 -4.30 -4.66
CA VAL A 78 2.71 -4.22 -5.48
C VAL A 78 3.10 -5.59 -6.06
N LEU A 79 2.69 -6.68 -5.42
CA LEU A 79 2.94 -8.05 -5.91
C LEU A 79 1.90 -8.54 -6.92
N ILE A 80 0.72 -7.90 -7.02
CA ILE A 80 -0.35 -8.32 -7.93
C ILE A 80 0.09 -8.34 -9.41
N PRO A 81 0.79 -7.31 -9.93
CA PRO A 81 1.26 -7.32 -11.32
C PRO A 81 2.18 -8.52 -11.63
N LEU A 82 2.98 -8.98 -10.65
CA LEU A 82 3.85 -10.14 -10.83
C LEU A 82 3.08 -11.45 -11.00
N VAL A 83 1.92 -11.57 -10.38
CA VAL A 83 1.10 -12.79 -10.40
C VAL A 83 0.12 -12.80 -11.57
N LEU A 84 -0.43 -11.65 -11.94
CA LEU A 84 -1.44 -11.50 -12.99
C LEU A 84 -0.84 -11.32 -14.39
N VAL A 85 0.37 -10.77 -14.53
CA VAL A 85 0.99 -10.57 -15.84
C VAL A 85 1.54 -11.91 -16.37
N PRO A 86 1.19 -12.33 -17.60
CA PRO A 86 1.64 -13.60 -18.16
C PRO A 86 3.18 -13.73 -18.27
N GLU A 87 3.74 -14.87 -17.85
CA GLU A 87 5.19 -15.17 -17.89
C GLU A 87 5.79 -15.09 -19.30
N HIS A 88 4.98 -15.29 -20.34
CA HIS A 88 5.44 -15.21 -21.73
C HIS A 88 5.75 -13.78 -22.21
N LEU A 89 5.36 -12.74 -21.43
CA LEU A 89 5.54 -11.34 -21.81
C LEU A 89 6.68 -10.64 -21.06
N LYS A 90 7.07 -11.06 -19.85
CA LYS A 90 8.14 -10.40 -19.08
C LYS A 90 8.86 -11.35 -18.10
N LYS A 91 10.19 -11.20 -17.97
CA LYS A 91 11.01 -11.74 -16.88
C LYS A 91 10.43 -11.26 -15.54
N ILE A 92 10.27 -12.16 -14.57
CA ILE A 92 9.78 -11.84 -13.23
C ILE A 92 10.74 -10.81 -12.60
N PRO A 93 10.27 -9.64 -12.14
CA PRO A 93 11.10 -8.68 -11.44
C PRO A 93 11.84 -9.29 -10.24
N ASP A 94 13.15 -9.05 -10.17
CA ASP A 94 13.94 -9.43 -9.00
C ASP A 94 13.48 -8.64 -7.77
N PHE A 95 13.67 -9.19 -6.57
CA PHE A 95 13.28 -8.54 -5.32
C PHE A 95 13.71 -7.05 -5.20
N PRO A 96 14.92 -6.63 -5.63
CA PRO A 96 15.30 -5.21 -5.60
C PRO A 96 14.36 -4.31 -6.42
N GLN A 97 13.86 -4.77 -7.57
CA GLN A 97 12.93 -3.99 -8.39
C GLN A 97 11.56 -3.88 -7.72
N VAL A 98 11.11 -4.95 -7.06
CA VAL A 98 9.89 -4.94 -6.26
C VAL A 98 10.02 -3.99 -5.07
N PHE A 99 11.17 -4.01 -4.40
CA PHE A 99 11.47 -3.11 -3.28
C PHE A 99 11.51 -1.65 -3.72
N ILE A 100 12.16 -1.32 -4.84
CA ILE A 100 12.18 0.04 -5.40
C ILE A 100 10.75 0.52 -5.71
N CYS A 101 9.92 -0.33 -6.30
CA CYS A 101 8.51 -0.01 -6.57
C CYS A 101 7.74 0.30 -5.29
N TYR A 102 7.89 -0.55 -4.27
CA TYR A 102 7.28 -0.34 -2.95
C TYR A 102 7.79 0.96 -2.30
N LEU A 103 9.09 1.23 -2.35
CA LEU A 103 9.70 2.43 -1.78
C LEU A 103 9.16 3.71 -2.45
N PHE A 104 9.01 3.70 -3.77
CA PHE A 104 8.47 4.84 -4.51
C PHE A 104 7.02 5.14 -4.11
N ILE A 105 6.19 4.09 -4.04
CA ILE A 105 4.80 4.20 -3.60
C ILE A 105 4.76 4.69 -2.14
N PHE A 106 5.57 4.12 -1.26
CA PHE A 106 5.62 4.50 0.15
C PHE A 106 5.99 5.97 0.34
N ILE A 107 7.00 6.48 -0.36
CA ILE A 107 7.40 7.90 -0.33
C ILE A 107 6.23 8.78 -0.79
N LEU A 108 5.54 8.40 -1.87
CA LEU A 108 4.37 9.15 -2.35
C LEU A 108 3.27 9.24 -1.29
N TYR A 109 2.99 8.14 -0.58
CA TYR A 109 2.03 8.10 0.51
C TYR A 109 2.49 8.88 1.75
N MET A 110 3.79 8.94 2.03
CA MET A 110 4.33 9.76 3.12
C MET A 110 4.14 11.26 2.84
N ILE A 111 4.22 11.67 1.58
CA ILE A 111 4.07 13.08 1.15
C ILE A 111 2.59 13.47 1.03
N LEU A 112 1.71 12.52 0.69
CA LEU A 112 0.27 12.74 0.50
C LEU A 112 -0.42 13.53 1.64
N PRO A 113 -0.24 13.22 2.94
CA PRO A 113 -0.86 13.99 4.02
C PRO A 113 -0.41 15.46 4.04
N PHE A 114 0.84 15.77 3.68
CA PHE A 114 1.31 17.16 3.60
C PHE A 114 0.64 17.91 2.44
N ILE A 115 0.50 17.26 1.28
CA ILE A 115 -0.20 17.83 0.13
C ILE A 115 -1.67 18.09 0.49
N LEU A 116 -2.34 17.15 1.16
CA LEU A 116 -3.75 17.29 1.55
C LEU A 116 -3.99 18.40 2.58
N ILE A 117 -3.01 18.65 3.46
CA ILE A 117 -3.05 19.74 4.44
C ILE A 117 -2.85 21.10 3.72
N GLU A 118 -1.85 21.21 2.83
CA GLU A 118 -1.58 22.47 2.12
C GLU A 118 -2.66 22.85 1.09
N THR A 119 -3.32 21.86 0.49
CA THR A 119 -4.33 22.09 -0.56
C THR A 119 -5.74 22.27 -0.02
N GLU A 120 -5.95 22.20 1.30
CA GLU A 120 -7.28 22.22 1.97
C GLU A 120 -8.27 21.14 1.47
N ILE A 121 -7.83 20.21 0.62
CA ILE A 121 -8.61 19.08 0.11
C ILE A 121 -9.04 18.13 1.25
N SER A 122 -8.40 18.24 2.43
CA SER A 122 -8.84 17.56 3.66
C SER A 122 -10.30 17.87 4.05
N MET A 123 -10.95 18.87 3.45
CA MET A 123 -12.36 19.21 3.63
C MET A 123 -13.37 18.38 2.80
N ILE A 124 -12.95 17.34 2.06
CA ILE A 124 -13.91 16.47 1.36
C ILE A 124 -14.78 15.70 2.40
N PRO A 125 -16.09 15.94 2.50
CA PRO A 125 -16.94 15.44 3.60
C PRO A 125 -17.02 13.91 3.69
N PHE A 126 -16.86 13.24 2.56
CA PHE A 126 -16.83 11.78 2.46
C PHE A 126 -15.69 11.15 3.29
N LEU A 127 -14.53 11.81 3.41
CA LEU A 127 -13.40 11.37 4.24
C LEU A 127 -13.64 11.56 5.75
N TYR A 128 -14.68 12.30 6.15
CA TYR A 128 -15.02 12.53 7.56
C TYR A 128 -16.16 11.64 8.06
N TRP A 129 -16.95 11.07 7.14
CA TRP A 129 -18.02 10.13 7.51
C TRP A 129 -17.40 8.76 7.72
N ALA A 130 -16.98 8.48 8.96
CA ALA A 130 -16.47 7.18 9.43
C ALA A 130 -17.56 6.10 9.40
N THR A 131 -18.13 5.86 8.23
CA THR A 131 -19.04 4.77 7.95
C THR A 131 -18.27 3.64 7.27
N PRO A 132 -18.61 2.36 7.51
CA PRO A 132 -17.94 1.24 6.88
C PRO A 132 -17.95 1.32 5.33
N LEU A 133 -19.02 1.88 4.76
CA LEU A 133 -19.16 2.10 3.33
C LEU A 133 -18.14 3.13 2.81
N SER A 134 -17.99 4.27 3.50
CA SER A 134 -17.02 5.30 3.12
C SER A 134 -15.58 4.78 3.25
N ASN A 135 -15.30 4.13 4.38
CA ASN A 135 -14.03 3.49 4.68
C ASN A 135 -13.66 2.47 3.58
N GLY A 136 -14.61 1.62 3.17
CA GLY A 136 -14.43 0.67 2.07
C GLY A 136 -14.10 1.34 0.75
N LEU A 137 -14.77 2.44 0.43
CA LEU A 137 -14.59 3.14 -0.84
C LEU A 137 -13.23 3.87 -0.88
N VAL A 138 -12.80 4.49 0.23
CA VAL A 138 -11.43 5.02 0.39
C VAL A 138 -10.39 3.91 0.21
N TYR A 139 -10.60 2.77 0.88
CA TYR A 139 -9.67 1.65 0.84
C TYR A 139 -9.55 1.03 -0.56
N ILE A 140 -10.67 0.84 -1.25
CA ILE A 140 -10.68 0.33 -2.64
C ILE A 140 -9.95 1.32 -3.57
N CYS A 141 -10.22 2.62 -3.45
CA CYS A 141 -9.52 3.65 -4.23
C CYS A 141 -8.01 3.61 -3.99
N LEU A 142 -7.59 3.44 -2.73
CA LEU A 142 -6.20 3.34 -2.33
C LEU A 142 -5.53 2.10 -2.97
N VAL A 143 -6.17 0.93 -2.88
CA VAL A 143 -5.67 -0.32 -3.48
C VAL A 143 -5.58 -0.21 -5.01
N ILE A 144 -6.62 0.29 -5.67
CA ILE A 144 -6.63 0.46 -7.14
C ILE A 144 -5.55 1.47 -7.57
N GLY A 145 -5.42 2.59 -6.85
CA GLY A 145 -4.38 3.58 -7.10
C GLY A 145 -2.97 3.01 -6.95
N CYS A 146 -2.72 2.25 -5.88
CA CYS A 146 -1.46 1.53 -5.67
C CYS A 146 -1.17 0.51 -6.76
N PHE A 147 -2.18 -0.23 -7.21
CA PHE A 147 -2.04 -1.18 -8.30
C PHE A 147 -1.65 -0.47 -9.61
N GLY A 148 -2.36 0.61 -9.95
CA GLY A 148 -2.06 1.41 -11.14
C GLY A 148 -0.64 2.01 -11.10
N LEU A 149 -0.24 2.56 -9.96
CA LEU A 149 1.12 3.08 -9.74
C LEU A 149 2.16 1.96 -9.86
N ALA A 150 1.93 0.81 -9.24
CA ALA A 150 2.86 -0.32 -9.32
C ALA A 150 3.04 -0.78 -10.77
N VAL A 151 1.95 -0.89 -11.54
CA VAL A 151 2.01 -1.22 -12.97
C VAL A 151 2.81 -0.17 -13.75
N ALA A 152 2.61 1.12 -13.49
CA ALA A 152 3.34 2.19 -14.15
C ALA A 152 4.84 2.15 -13.82
N VAL A 153 5.19 2.02 -12.54
CA VAL A 153 6.59 1.93 -12.08
C VAL A 153 7.30 0.70 -12.66
N TYR A 154 6.63 -0.46 -12.69
CA TYR A 154 7.21 -1.65 -13.32
C TYR A 154 7.34 -1.55 -14.84
N ARG A 155 6.58 -0.67 -15.51
CA ARG A 155 6.83 -0.35 -16.91
C ARG A 155 8.10 0.49 -17.05
N LEU A 156 8.26 1.52 -16.22
CA LEU A 156 9.42 2.42 -16.24
C LEU A 156 10.74 1.72 -15.86
N ILE A 157 10.72 0.80 -14.88
CA ILE A 157 11.92 0.07 -14.44
C ILE A 157 12.40 -0.97 -15.48
N LYS A 158 11.52 -1.40 -16.41
CA LYS A 158 11.85 -2.41 -17.42
C LYS A 158 12.37 -1.81 -18.73
N GLU A 159 12.24 -0.50 -18.91
CA GLU A 159 12.91 0.25 -19.98
C GLU A 159 14.36 0.56 -19.59
#